data_AF-A0A290HHA6-F1
#
_entry.id   AF-A0A290HHA6-F1
#
_cell.length_a   1.000
_cell.length_b   1.000
_cell.length_c   1.000
_cell.angle_alpha   90.00
_cell.angle_beta   90.00
_cell.angle_gamma   90.00
#
_symmetry.space_group_name_H-M   'P 1'
#
loop_
_entity.id
_entity.type
_entity.pdbx_description
1 polymer ?
#
loop_
_entity_poly.entity_id
_entity_poly.type
_entity_poly.pdbx_seq_one_letter_code
_entity_poly.pdbx_strand_id
1 'polypeptide(L)'
;MSLNLLCNGCGGEIEYEAGNQSLKCPYCGAINEIAKPENRVSDHVEKVIPLTVKKQDLENRVYEYMASGNYTPDDMIEEAKIINRQFFYVPAYKFQVEFEATWTASFGYDRQEHYTEYVSVTKWTGQGANRRGYTVQEPQTRTRTVTDWRPANGTDTGVFFVAEYAGNKLHESELRPTDLVKFTAIEGKMTDFNPSFLQGVETENFCISESNSFASLKNETNSIIERSVKNHGQGDRQKDWHWSATMSHSSKTVYVPICHAVFDYKGAEYQVWIDGIGSNEIIADALPEDKEKKQEVYKGFIPVIVGLSSLIATSYFWVFTWIGIGFVSAVGSYALLRRYSLIGYSKKIRDSLLTQMKASSNAMNDLSDDERNKLAIAFQRPKKPFFAKIHRDKLILPCLSFLAILGVTIPSYDASHLSRSRITEVVPVVKEVVPVVKEVAPVVEEVAPASKDTNKNKSSNDTISGIWDGEMQEGIGEVSMKITPAQTVYNIVLDAVTNNGSCIGNISGIGTLKGKHMVFTQKPGEEPCKINIVFDGETAILTEEQCMYYHGSACTFSGVVEKGDN
;
A
#
# COMPACT_ATOMS: atom_id res chain seq x y z
N MET A 1 -17.83 42.69 11.89
CA MET A 1 -18.95 43.11 11.01
C MET A 1 -20.06 43.61 11.90
N SER A 2 -20.40 44.90 11.83
CA SER A 2 -21.67 45.40 12.36
C SER A 2 -22.77 44.94 11.40
N LEU A 3 -23.75 44.19 11.91
CA LEU A 3 -24.89 43.73 11.12
C LEU A 3 -25.86 44.92 11.00
N ASN A 4 -25.80 45.66 9.89
CA ASN A 4 -26.69 46.80 9.66
C ASN A 4 -28.11 46.30 9.34
N LEU A 5 -28.99 46.34 10.33
CA LEU A 5 -30.41 45.96 10.19
C LEU A 5 -31.22 47.22 9.86
N LEU A 6 -31.85 47.24 8.69
CA LEU A 6 -32.71 48.35 8.25
C LEU A 6 -34.17 48.09 8.63
N CYS A 7 -34.89 49.13 9.04
CA CYS A 7 -36.30 49.03 9.39
C CYS A 7 -37.20 48.81 8.17
N ASN A 8 -38.07 47.81 8.20
CA ASN A 8 -39.06 47.54 7.14
C ASN A 8 -40.13 48.65 7.02
N GLY A 9 -40.33 49.45 8.07
CA GLY A 9 -41.33 50.53 8.09
C GLY A 9 -40.82 51.88 7.59
N CYS A 10 -39.55 52.24 7.85
CA CYS A 10 -39.03 53.58 7.53
C CYS A 10 -37.63 53.59 6.89
N GLY A 11 -36.96 52.44 6.76
CA GLY A 11 -35.61 52.33 6.20
C GLY A 11 -34.49 52.85 7.10
N GLY A 12 -34.78 53.26 8.35
CA GLY A 12 -33.75 53.69 9.31
C GLY A 12 -32.93 52.51 9.85
N GLU A 13 -31.67 52.77 10.21
CA GLU A 13 -30.76 51.79 10.82
C GLU A 13 -31.20 51.48 12.26
N ILE A 14 -31.25 50.20 12.63
CA ILE A 14 -31.70 49.73 13.94
C ILE A 14 -30.53 49.08 14.67
N GLU A 15 -30.35 49.45 15.93
CA GLU A 15 -29.38 48.86 16.85
C GLU A 15 -30.01 47.70 17.64
N TYR A 16 -29.27 46.60 17.79
CA TYR A 16 -29.76 45.37 18.42
C TYR A 16 -29.64 45.41 19.95
N GLU A 17 -30.77 45.36 20.66
CA GLU A 17 -30.82 45.18 22.12
C GLU A 17 -31.11 43.72 22.49
N ALA A 18 -30.15 43.05 23.12
CA ALA A 18 -30.21 41.62 23.46
C ALA A 18 -31.35 41.21 24.42
N GLY A 19 -32.01 42.17 25.08
CA GLY A 19 -33.03 41.90 26.12
C GLY A 19 -34.46 41.65 25.62
N ASN A 20 -34.82 42.12 24.42
CA ASN A 20 -36.24 42.22 24.02
C ASN A 20 -36.69 41.29 22.88
N GLN A 21 -35.80 40.42 22.36
CA GLN A 21 -36.05 39.48 21.24
C GLN A 21 -36.83 40.06 20.04
N SER A 22 -36.84 41.39 19.89
CA SER A 22 -37.58 42.14 18.88
C SER A 22 -36.88 43.48 18.63
N LEU A 23 -36.86 43.92 17.38
CA LEU A 23 -36.20 45.16 16.97
C LEU A 23 -37.24 46.27 16.85
N LYS A 24 -37.48 47.00 17.94
CA LYS A 24 -38.36 48.18 17.92
C LYS A 24 -37.59 49.37 17.35
N CYS A 25 -38.05 49.90 16.22
CA CYS A 25 -37.42 51.05 15.59
C CYS A 25 -37.61 52.32 16.46
N PRO A 26 -36.54 53.03 16.85
CA PRO A 26 -36.65 54.27 17.62
C PRO A 26 -37.24 55.43 16.79
N TYR A 27 -37.18 55.34 15.47
CA TYR A 27 -37.62 56.40 14.56
C TYR A 27 -39.11 56.35 14.23
N CYS A 28 -39.68 55.16 13.98
CA CYS A 28 -41.09 55.02 13.58
C CYS A 28 -41.92 54.15 14.51
N GLY A 29 -41.32 53.52 15.53
CA GLY A 29 -42.01 52.66 16.48
C GLY A 29 -42.40 51.27 15.95
N ALA A 30 -42.10 50.96 14.68
CA ALA A 30 -42.37 49.64 14.09
C ALA A 30 -41.56 48.55 14.79
N ILE A 31 -42.22 47.43 15.11
CA ILE A 31 -41.59 46.23 15.63
C ILE A 31 -41.17 45.38 14.43
N ASN A 32 -39.87 45.18 14.25
CA ASN A 32 -39.32 44.35 13.19
C ASN A 32 -39.00 42.97 13.80
N GLU A 33 -39.57 41.92 13.21
CA GLU A 33 -39.19 40.56 13.54
C GLU A 33 -37.77 40.28 13.04
N ILE A 34 -36.96 39.65 13.88
CA ILE A 34 -35.67 39.11 13.45
C ILE A 34 -35.99 37.88 12.62
N ALA A 35 -35.68 37.91 11.32
CA ALA A 35 -35.78 36.73 10.48
C ALA A 35 -34.94 35.63 11.11
N LYS A 36 -35.60 34.61 11.67
CA LYS A 36 -34.92 33.38 12.05
C LYS A 36 -34.38 32.78 10.75
N PRO A 37 -33.08 32.47 10.63
CA PRO A 37 -32.60 31.76 9.47
C PRO A 37 -33.42 30.47 9.34
N GLU A 38 -34.03 30.26 8.17
CA GLU A 38 -34.86 29.08 7.85
C GLU A 38 -34.06 27.77 7.75
N ASN A 39 -32.78 27.76 8.11
CA ASN A 39 -31.98 26.54 8.23
C ASN A 39 -31.84 26.14 9.70
N ARG A 40 -32.87 25.48 10.24
CA ARG A 40 -32.67 24.56 11.35
C ARG A 40 -32.07 23.27 10.83
N VAL A 41 -30.74 23.26 10.80
CA VAL A 41 -29.90 22.15 11.25
C VAL A 41 -30.61 21.34 12.32
N SER A 42 -30.52 20.00 12.27
CA SER A 42 -31.07 19.10 13.30
C SER A 42 -30.96 19.72 14.70
N ASP A 43 -32.10 20.07 15.32
CA ASP A 43 -32.16 20.54 16.71
C ASP A 43 -31.65 19.46 17.69
N HIS A 44 -31.30 18.27 17.20
CA HIS A 44 -30.74 17.17 17.95
C HIS A 44 -29.44 16.68 17.33
N VAL A 45 -28.31 17.15 17.87
CA VAL A 45 -27.03 16.45 17.71
C VAL A 45 -27.00 15.35 18.75
N GLU A 46 -26.85 14.11 18.30
CA GLU A 46 -26.89 12.94 19.16
C GLU A 46 -25.52 12.62 19.75
N LYS A 47 -24.47 12.76 18.95
CA LYS A 47 -23.12 12.29 19.27
C LYS A 47 -22.06 13.36 19.08
N VAL A 48 -20.95 13.19 19.79
CA VAL A 48 -19.72 13.95 19.59
C VAL A 48 -18.54 13.02 19.76
N ILE A 49 -17.50 13.26 18.98
CA ILE A 49 -16.20 12.64 19.18
C ILE A 49 -15.36 13.63 19.98
N PRO A 50 -14.94 13.32 21.21
CA PRO A 50 -14.18 14.26 22.03
C PRO A 50 -12.85 14.67 21.37
N LEU A 51 -12.58 15.97 21.29
CA LEU A 51 -11.27 16.50 20.93
C LEU A 51 -10.22 16.09 21.97
N THR A 52 -9.28 15.24 21.59
CA THR A 52 -8.16 14.78 22.45
C THR A 52 -6.86 15.52 22.16
N VAL A 53 -6.67 15.96 20.91
CA VAL A 53 -5.49 16.66 20.43
C VAL A 53 -5.39 18.04 21.06
N LYS A 54 -4.28 18.32 21.73
CA LYS A 54 -3.97 19.65 22.28
C LYS A 54 -3.17 20.47 21.26
N LYS A 55 -3.03 21.78 21.55
CA LYS A 55 -2.21 22.69 20.73
C LYS A 55 -0.79 22.16 20.49
N GLN A 56 -0.13 21.65 21.52
CA GLN A 56 1.23 21.12 21.39
C GLN A 56 1.29 19.85 20.53
N ASP A 57 0.25 19.01 20.58
CA ASP A 57 0.17 17.79 19.78
C ASP A 57 -0.01 18.12 18.29
N LEU A 58 -0.85 19.11 17.97
CA LEU A 58 -0.99 19.66 16.62
C LEU A 58 0.35 20.19 16.11
N GLU A 59 1.03 21.03 16.88
CA GLU A 59 2.33 21.59 16.48
C GLU A 59 3.36 20.47 16.25
N ASN A 60 3.45 19.50 17.17
CA ASN A 60 4.36 18.36 17.04
C ASN A 60 4.12 17.57 15.74
N ARG A 61 2.86 17.31 15.38
CA ARG A 61 2.50 16.63 14.12
C ARG A 61 2.89 17.41 12.89
N VAL A 62 2.70 18.73 12.91
CA VAL A 62 3.10 19.59 11.80
C VAL A 62 4.63 19.54 11.63
N TYR A 63 5.41 19.58 12.71
CA TYR A 63 6.87 19.44 12.61
C TYR A 63 7.33 18.03 12.20
N GLU A 64 6.64 16.98 12.63
CA GLU A 64 6.87 15.60 12.15
C GLU A 64 6.61 15.48 10.65
N TYR A 65 5.53 16.09 10.17
CA TYR A 65 5.22 16.20 8.74
C TYR A 65 6.37 16.88 7.99
N MET A 66 6.81 18.06 8.45
CA MET A 66 7.95 18.79 7.89
C MET A 66 9.25 17.95 7.84
N ALA A 67 9.48 17.10 8.84
CA ALA A 67 10.67 16.24 8.91
C ALA A 67 10.62 15.08 7.90
N SER A 68 9.42 14.58 7.58
CA SER A 68 9.20 13.31 6.86
C SER A 68 9.63 13.31 5.38
N GLY A 69 9.62 14.46 4.70
CA GLY A 69 9.76 14.52 3.25
C GLY A 69 11.15 14.10 2.73
N ASN A 70 11.20 13.57 1.50
CA ASN A 70 12.44 13.02 0.92
C ASN A 70 13.40 14.11 0.41
N TYR A 71 12.87 15.15 -0.24
CA TYR A 71 13.65 16.25 -0.80
C TYR A 71 13.43 17.56 -0.06
N THR A 72 12.81 17.52 1.12
CA THR A 72 12.62 18.71 1.93
C THR A 72 13.98 19.36 2.24
N PRO A 73 14.06 20.71 2.30
CA PRO A 73 15.25 21.42 2.77
C PRO A 73 15.71 20.97 4.16
N ASP A 74 17.01 21.07 4.42
CA ASP A 74 17.59 20.66 5.71
C ASP A 74 17.26 21.67 6.83
N ASP A 75 17.05 22.94 6.47
CA ASP A 75 16.71 24.08 7.34
C ASP A 75 15.21 24.19 7.66
N MET A 76 14.38 23.27 7.15
CA MET A 76 12.92 23.31 7.24
C MET A 76 12.42 23.55 8.67
N ILE A 77 12.91 22.78 9.64
CA ILE A 77 12.43 22.84 11.03
C ILE A 77 12.82 24.15 11.73
N GLU A 78 13.96 24.73 11.38
CA GLU A 78 14.48 25.96 12.00
C GLU A 78 13.82 27.22 11.41
N GLU A 79 13.58 27.22 10.10
CA GLU A 79 13.07 28.38 9.37
C GLU A 79 11.55 28.44 9.31
N ALA A 80 10.87 27.28 9.33
CA ALA A 80 9.42 27.24 9.23
C ALA A 80 8.76 27.80 10.49
N LYS A 81 7.66 28.53 10.30
CA LYS A 81 6.88 29.14 11.38
C LYS A 81 5.44 28.75 11.23
N ILE A 82 4.89 28.08 12.24
CA ILE A 82 3.44 27.87 12.31
C ILE A 82 2.79 29.23 12.58
N ILE A 83 1.99 29.73 11.64
CA ILE A 83 1.34 31.04 11.68
C ILE A 83 -0.12 30.94 12.14
N ASN A 84 -0.80 29.82 11.86
CA ASN A 84 -2.18 29.61 12.27
C ASN A 84 -2.36 28.25 12.96
N ARG A 85 -3.23 28.20 13.98
CA ARG A 85 -3.71 26.96 14.62
C ARG A 85 -5.20 27.12 14.90
N GLN A 86 -6.01 26.23 14.35
CA GLN A 86 -7.45 26.23 14.51
C GLN A 86 -7.92 24.84 14.90
N PHE A 87 -8.86 24.81 15.82
CA PHE A 87 -9.58 23.63 16.27
C PHE A 87 -11.04 23.93 16.05
N PHE A 88 -11.75 23.04 15.37
CA PHE A 88 -13.17 23.21 15.15
C PHE A 88 -13.89 21.88 15.11
N TYR A 89 -15.15 21.90 15.53
CA TYR A 89 -16.08 20.80 15.34
C TYR A 89 -16.83 21.00 14.04
N VAL A 90 -16.85 19.95 13.22
CA VAL A 90 -17.63 19.90 11.99
C VAL A 90 -18.77 18.89 12.09
N PRO A 91 -19.91 19.18 11.45
CA PRO A 91 -21.05 18.28 11.43
C PRO A 91 -20.83 17.12 10.45
N ALA A 92 -21.23 15.92 10.83
CA ALA A 92 -21.25 14.77 9.95
C ALA A 92 -22.42 13.84 10.29
N TYR A 93 -22.78 13.00 9.32
CA TYR A 93 -23.67 11.86 9.52
C TYR A 93 -22.86 10.58 9.49
N LYS A 94 -23.04 9.70 10.48
CA LYS A 94 -22.60 8.31 10.41
C LYS A 94 -23.79 7.42 10.10
N PHE A 95 -23.74 6.72 8.99
CA PHE A 95 -24.77 5.78 8.57
C PHE A 95 -24.36 4.36 8.90
N GLN A 96 -25.28 3.60 9.49
CA GLN A 96 -25.25 2.14 9.48
C GLN A 96 -26.14 1.69 8.33
N VAL A 97 -25.55 0.95 7.40
CA VAL A 97 -26.19 0.53 6.16
C VAL A 97 -26.32 -0.99 6.18
N GLU A 98 -27.53 -1.48 5.99
CA GLU A 98 -27.82 -2.89 5.85
C GLU A 98 -28.24 -3.15 4.40
N PHE A 99 -27.67 -4.19 3.78
CA PHE A 99 -27.98 -4.53 2.40
C PHE A 99 -28.34 -6.00 2.24
N GLU A 100 -29.19 -6.24 1.25
CA GLU A 100 -29.48 -7.57 0.71
C GLU A 100 -29.27 -7.51 -0.81
N ALA A 101 -28.31 -8.29 -1.29
CA ALA A 101 -27.90 -8.35 -2.67
C ALA A 101 -28.19 -9.72 -3.28
N THR A 102 -28.53 -9.73 -4.56
CA THR A 102 -28.57 -10.92 -5.41
C THR A 102 -27.50 -10.77 -6.47
N TRP A 103 -26.80 -11.86 -6.80
CA TRP A 103 -25.70 -11.82 -7.76
C TRP A 103 -25.67 -13.04 -8.69
N THR A 104 -25.06 -12.85 -9.85
CA THR A 104 -24.73 -13.90 -10.83
C THR A 104 -23.31 -13.69 -11.35
N ALA A 105 -22.61 -14.78 -11.62
CA ALA A 105 -21.26 -14.79 -12.16
C ALA A 105 -20.97 -16.09 -12.92
N SER A 106 -19.89 -16.12 -13.69
CA SER A 106 -19.33 -17.36 -14.25
C SER A 106 -17.95 -17.63 -13.68
N PHE A 107 -17.75 -18.84 -13.15
CA PHE A 107 -16.48 -19.29 -12.58
C PHE A 107 -15.83 -20.33 -13.49
N GLY A 108 -14.56 -20.11 -13.82
CA GLY A 108 -13.76 -20.92 -14.70
C GLY A 108 -12.80 -21.80 -13.92
N TYR A 109 -12.79 -23.10 -14.22
CA TYR A 109 -11.85 -24.06 -13.64
C TYR A 109 -10.89 -24.51 -14.74
N ASP A 110 -9.60 -24.23 -14.54
CA ASP A 110 -8.56 -24.54 -15.51
C ASP A 110 -8.18 -26.03 -15.40
N ARG A 111 -8.20 -26.72 -16.54
CA ARG A 111 -7.65 -28.07 -16.65
C ARG A 111 -6.68 -28.16 -17.82
N GLN A 112 -5.70 -29.05 -17.67
CA GLN A 112 -4.77 -29.38 -18.75
C GLN A 112 -5.42 -30.41 -19.66
N GLU A 113 -5.50 -30.08 -20.95
CA GLU A 113 -5.96 -30.99 -21.99
C GLU A 113 -4.79 -31.38 -22.89
N HIS A 114 -4.57 -32.69 -23.04
CA HIS A 114 -3.60 -33.24 -23.97
C HIS A 114 -4.25 -33.36 -25.35
N TYR A 115 -3.59 -32.84 -26.39
CA TYR A 115 -4.02 -33.03 -27.78
C TYR A 115 -2.83 -33.45 -28.63
N THR A 116 -3.13 -34.20 -29.69
CA THR A 116 -2.11 -34.63 -30.65
C THR A 116 -2.06 -33.65 -31.80
N GLU A 117 -0.90 -33.03 -32.00
CA GLU A 117 -0.60 -32.19 -33.16
C GLU A 117 0.37 -32.94 -34.07
N TYR A 118 0.08 -33.01 -35.37
CA TYR A 118 1.01 -33.60 -36.34
C TYR A 118 2.02 -32.52 -36.76
N VAL A 119 3.29 -32.75 -36.43
CA VAL A 119 4.38 -31.82 -36.75
C VAL A 119 5.25 -32.43 -37.83
N SER A 120 5.62 -31.60 -38.82
CA SER A 120 6.50 -32.01 -39.91
C SER A 120 7.94 -32.09 -39.42
N VAL A 121 8.46 -33.30 -39.24
CA VAL A 121 9.84 -33.55 -38.82
C VAL A 121 10.65 -34.06 -40.01
N THR A 122 11.81 -33.45 -40.24
CA THR A 122 12.73 -33.91 -41.29
C THR A 122 13.62 -35.01 -40.74
N LYS A 123 13.48 -36.23 -41.26
CA LYS A 123 14.33 -37.37 -40.94
C LYS A 123 15.41 -37.53 -42.00
N TRP A 124 16.59 -37.99 -41.57
CA TRP A 124 17.75 -38.17 -42.44
C TRP A 124 18.10 -39.64 -42.55
N THR A 125 18.28 -40.12 -43.78
CA THR A 125 18.72 -41.50 -44.06
C THR A 125 19.99 -41.50 -44.91
N GLY A 126 20.87 -42.48 -44.68
CA GLY A 126 22.20 -42.58 -45.29
C GLY A 126 23.35 -42.08 -44.40
N GLN A 127 24.59 -42.49 -44.72
CA GLN A 127 25.82 -42.07 -44.03
C GLN A 127 26.74 -41.27 -44.98
N GLY A 128 27.52 -40.34 -44.42
CA GLY A 128 28.46 -39.51 -45.19
C GLY A 128 27.79 -38.56 -46.19
N ALA A 129 28.39 -38.41 -47.37
CA ALA A 129 27.93 -37.51 -48.43
C ALA A 129 26.59 -37.91 -49.08
N ASN A 130 26.07 -39.11 -48.80
CA ASN A 130 24.81 -39.62 -49.35
C ASN A 130 23.59 -39.42 -48.42
N ARG A 131 23.67 -38.54 -47.42
CA ARG A 131 22.50 -38.22 -46.57
C ARG A 131 21.41 -37.51 -47.38
N ARG A 132 20.19 -38.06 -47.34
CA ARG A 132 18.99 -37.42 -47.90
C ARG A 132 17.97 -37.19 -46.79
N GLY A 133 17.39 -35.99 -46.78
CA GLY A 133 16.33 -35.61 -45.86
C GLY A 133 14.97 -35.87 -46.49
N TYR A 134 14.05 -36.44 -45.72
CA TYR A 134 12.65 -36.56 -46.10
C TYR A 134 11.77 -36.12 -44.93
N THR A 135 10.66 -35.46 -45.25
CA THR A 135 9.72 -34.92 -44.25
C THR A 135 8.66 -35.96 -43.93
N VAL A 136 8.42 -36.19 -42.64
CA VAL A 136 7.37 -37.09 -42.15
C VAL A 136 6.52 -36.33 -41.15
N GLN A 137 5.20 -36.54 -41.17
CA GLN A 137 4.30 -36.05 -40.12
C GLN A 137 4.41 -36.99 -38.92
N GLU A 138 4.84 -36.46 -37.78
CA GLU A 138 4.89 -37.21 -36.52
C GLU A 138 3.84 -36.68 -35.54
N PRO A 139 3.03 -37.55 -34.93
CA PRO A 139 2.13 -37.13 -33.86
C PRO A 139 2.95 -36.71 -32.65
N GLN A 140 2.83 -35.46 -32.24
CA GLN A 140 3.39 -34.95 -31.00
C GLN A 140 2.26 -34.61 -30.03
N THR A 141 2.32 -35.17 -28.82
CA THR A 141 1.40 -34.81 -27.75
C THR A 141 1.80 -33.45 -27.18
N ARG A 142 0.88 -32.48 -27.24
CA ARG A 142 1.00 -31.18 -26.61
C ARG A 142 -0.05 -31.00 -25.53
N THR A 143 0.22 -30.10 -24.59
CA THR A 143 -0.74 -29.68 -23.56
C THR A 143 -1.22 -28.27 -23.86
N ARG A 144 -2.51 -28.03 -23.60
CA ARG A 144 -3.08 -26.68 -23.54
C ARG A 144 -3.94 -26.54 -22.28
N THR A 145 -3.99 -25.34 -21.73
CA THR A 145 -4.93 -25.01 -20.66
C THR A 145 -6.28 -24.68 -21.28
N VAL A 146 -7.32 -25.38 -20.83
CA VAL A 146 -8.72 -25.12 -21.17
C VAL A 146 -9.45 -24.72 -19.89
N THR A 147 -10.31 -23.71 -19.99
CA THR A 147 -11.13 -23.24 -18.86
C THR A 147 -12.56 -23.73 -19.03
N ASP A 148 -13.04 -24.53 -18.08
CA ASP A 148 -14.43 -24.97 -18.03
C ASP A 148 -15.24 -23.94 -17.22
N TRP A 149 -16.10 -23.17 -17.89
CA TRP A 149 -16.93 -22.13 -17.27
C TRP A 149 -18.23 -22.70 -16.72
N ARG A 150 -18.56 -22.35 -15.48
CA ARG A 150 -19.81 -22.72 -14.80
C ARG A 150 -20.52 -21.47 -14.30
N PRO A 151 -21.80 -21.24 -14.67
CA PRO A 151 -22.57 -20.15 -14.10
C PRO A 151 -22.89 -20.45 -12.64
N ALA A 152 -22.87 -19.41 -11.82
CA ALA A 152 -23.23 -19.43 -10.42
C ALA A 152 -24.09 -18.20 -10.10
N ASN A 153 -24.92 -18.33 -9.07
CA ASN A 153 -25.72 -17.26 -8.53
C ASN A 153 -25.84 -17.44 -7.02
N GLY A 154 -26.16 -16.36 -6.33
CA GLY A 154 -26.32 -16.37 -4.90
C GLY A 154 -26.91 -15.08 -4.36
N THR A 155 -26.97 -15.04 -3.04
CA THR A 155 -27.36 -13.86 -2.26
C THR A 155 -26.19 -13.47 -1.37
N ASP A 156 -26.10 -12.18 -1.07
CA ASP A 156 -25.17 -11.63 -0.10
C ASP A 156 -25.91 -10.64 0.80
N THR A 157 -25.59 -10.64 2.08
CA THR A 157 -26.21 -9.75 3.06
C THR A 157 -25.13 -9.26 4.00
N GLY A 158 -25.17 -7.98 4.35
CA GLY A 158 -24.18 -7.43 5.25
C GLY A 158 -24.59 -6.11 5.85
N VAL A 159 -23.80 -5.70 6.83
CA VAL A 159 -23.90 -4.41 7.49
C VAL A 159 -22.54 -3.73 7.38
N PHE A 160 -22.54 -2.45 7.03
CA PHE A 160 -21.33 -1.64 7.03
C PHE A 160 -21.63 -0.20 7.45
N PHE A 161 -20.57 0.53 7.79
CA PHE A 161 -20.67 1.92 8.19
C PHE A 161 -20.03 2.81 7.13
N VAL A 162 -20.70 3.93 6.84
CA VAL A 162 -20.18 5.02 6.01
C VAL A 162 -20.46 6.33 6.71
N ALA A 163 -19.69 7.37 6.41
CA ALA A 163 -19.89 8.68 6.99
C ALA A 163 -19.72 9.77 5.93
N GLU A 164 -20.46 10.87 6.11
CA GLU A 164 -20.38 12.02 5.22
C GLU A 164 -20.36 13.32 6.02
N TYR A 165 -19.49 14.24 5.61
CA TYR A 165 -19.45 15.61 6.12
C TYR A 165 -20.72 16.37 5.72
N ALA A 166 -21.33 17.06 6.68
CA ALA A 166 -22.61 17.71 6.52
C ALA A 166 -22.54 19.24 6.61
N GLY A 167 -21.36 19.83 6.47
CA GLY A 167 -21.14 21.27 6.49
C GLY A 167 -20.85 21.84 5.09
N ASN A 168 -20.34 23.07 5.03
CA ASN A 168 -19.92 23.73 3.79
C ASN A 168 -18.49 24.30 3.85
N LYS A 169 -17.98 24.66 5.04
CA LYS A 169 -16.68 25.31 5.26
C LYS A 169 -15.51 24.52 4.67
N LEU A 170 -15.53 23.20 4.77
CA LEU A 170 -14.42 22.36 4.32
C LEU A 170 -14.35 22.14 2.81
N HIS A 171 -15.44 22.38 2.08
CA HIS A 171 -15.46 22.23 0.62
C HIS A 171 -14.65 23.31 -0.11
N GLU A 172 -14.28 24.39 0.57
CA GLU A 172 -13.47 25.47 0.01
C GLU A 172 -11.99 25.08 -0.17
N SER A 173 -11.52 24.04 0.52
CA SER A 173 -10.12 23.59 0.46
C SER A 173 -9.90 22.57 -0.64
N GLU A 174 -8.89 22.80 -1.49
CA GLU A 174 -8.47 21.87 -2.54
C GLU A 174 -7.94 20.54 -1.99
N LEU A 175 -7.48 20.54 -0.73
CA LEU A 175 -6.94 19.37 -0.04
C LEU A 175 -8.01 18.34 0.37
N ARG A 176 -9.30 18.64 0.20
CA ARG A 176 -10.42 17.77 0.59
C ARG A 176 -10.35 17.27 2.04
N PRO A 177 -10.26 18.15 3.04
CA PRO A 177 -10.27 17.76 4.45
C PRO A 177 -11.57 17.06 4.88
N THR A 178 -12.60 17.06 4.03
CA THR A 178 -13.81 16.24 4.20
C THR A 178 -13.51 14.75 4.33
N ASP A 179 -12.47 14.23 3.67
CA ASP A 179 -12.12 12.80 3.71
C ASP A 179 -11.67 12.39 5.12
N LEU A 180 -10.93 13.28 5.79
CA LEU A 180 -10.54 13.13 7.21
C LEU A 180 -11.76 13.11 8.13
N VAL A 181 -12.81 13.88 7.82
CA VAL A 181 -14.07 13.86 8.59
C VAL A 181 -14.75 12.50 8.47
N LYS A 182 -14.83 11.94 7.26
CA LYS A 182 -15.42 10.61 7.04
C LYS A 182 -14.70 9.55 7.85
N PHE A 183 -13.37 9.52 7.75
CA PHE A 183 -12.52 8.60 8.50
C PHE A 183 -12.72 8.75 10.01
N THR A 184 -12.60 9.96 10.53
CA THR A 184 -12.73 10.24 11.97
C THR A 184 -14.13 9.91 12.48
N ALA A 185 -15.18 10.15 11.68
CA ALA A 185 -16.54 9.77 12.05
C ALA A 185 -16.74 8.24 12.11
N ILE A 186 -16.06 7.46 11.27
CA ILE A 186 -16.16 6.00 11.29
C ILE A 186 -15.40 5.43 12.48
N GLU A 187 -14.12 5.80 12.65
CA GLU A 187 -13.18 5.22 13.61
C GLU A 187 -13.24 5.86 15.01
N GLY A 188 -13.65 7.12 15.08
CA GLY A 188 -13.62 7.90 16.32
C GLY A 188 -14.58 7.37 17.38
N LYS A 189 -14.10 7.33 18.62
CA LYS A 189 -14.90 6.92 19.77
C LYS A 189 -15.97 7.99 20.08
N MET A 190 -17.20 7.71 19.69
CA MET A 190 -18.34 8.59 19.95
C MET A 190 -18.82 8.52 21.39
N THR A 191 -19.21 9.66 21.94
CA THR A 191 -19.96 9.80 23.19
C THR A 191 -21.27 10.54 22.94
N ASP A 192 -22.19 10.51 23.91
CA ASP A 192 -23.40 11.34 23.85
C ASP A 192 -23.03 12.81 23.80
N PHE A 193 -23.75 13.57 22.98
CA PHE A 193 -23.52 14.99 22.81
C PHE A 193 -23.80 15.74 24.11
N ASN A 194 -22.82 16.54 24.54
CA ASN A 194 -22.96 17.53 25.59
C ASN A 194 -22.42 18.87 25.07
N PRO A 195 -23.19 19.97 25.13
CA PRO A 195 -22.71 21.29 24.71
C PRO A 195 -21.40 21.74 25.37
N SER A 196 -21.02 21.18 26.53
CA SER A 196 -19.73 21.44 27.17
C SER A 196 -18.52 21.09 26.29
N PHE A 197 -18.63 20.11 25.39
CA PHE A 197 -17.55 19.73 24.47
C PHE A 197 -17.22 20.83 23.45
N LEU A 198 -18.18 21.71 23.15
CA LEU A 198 -18.02 22.78 22.17
C LEU A 198 -17.46 24.07 22.79
N GLN A 199 -17.29 24.12 24.12
CA GLN A 199 -16.84 25.33 24.79
C GLN A 199 -15.43 25.74 24.34
N GLY A 200 -15.32 26.95 23.82
CA GLY A 200 -14.04 27.51 23.37
C GLY A 200 -13.50 26.92 22.07
N VAL A 201 -14.28 26.09 21.36
CA VAL A 201 -13.93 25.49 20.07
C VAL A 201 -14.93 25.97 19.02
N GLU A 202 -14.44 26.45 17.88
CA GLU A 202 -15.32 26.89 16.80
C GLU A 202 -16.16 25.71 16.31
N THR A 203 -17.46 25.90 16.08
CA THR A 203 -18.34 24.81 15.66
C THR A 203 -19.13 25.23 14.43
N GLU A 204 -19.10 24.39 13.41
CA GLU A 204 -19.88 24.56 12.20
C GLU A 204 -21.27 23.94 12.35
N ASN A 205 -22.29 24.57 11.75
CA ASN A 205 -23.66 24.07 11.74
C ASN A 205 -23.90 23.10 10.56
N PHE A 206 -24.76 22.10 10.72
CA PHE A 206 -25.17 21.23 9.60
C PHE A 206 -25.83 22.03 8.47
N CYS A 207 -25.21 22.06 7.30
CA CYS A 207 -25.75 22.76 6.13
C CYS A 207 -26.42 21.80 5.13
N ILE A 208 -26.08 20.50 5.18
CA ILE A 208 -26.56 19.48 4.26
C ILE A 208 -27.51 18.53 4.99
N SER A 209 -28.66 18.21 4.39
CA SER A 209 -29.62 17.27 4.96
C SER A 209 -29.10 15.83 4.92
N GLU A 210 -29.52 15.01 5.88
CA GLU A 210 -29.22 13.57 5.92
C GLU A 210 -29.46 12.87 4.58
N SER A 211 -30.61 13.13 3.94
CA SER A 211 -30.98 12.52 2.66
C SER A 211 -29.99 12.83 1.53
N ASN A 212 -29.50 14.08 1.49
CA ASN A 212 -28.53 14.51 0.48
C ASN A 212 -27.14 13.96 0.78
N SER A 213 -26.75 13.93 2.06
CA SER A 213 -25.50 13.32 2.52
C SER A 213 -25.45 11.82 2.23
N PHE A 214 -26.56 11.09 2.40
CA PHE A 214 -26.61 9.67 2.04
C PHE A 214 -26.58 9.47 0.52
N ALA A 215 -27.26 10.33 -0.24
CA ALA A 215 -27.29 10.26 -1.70
C ALA A 215 -25.90 10.48 -2.33
N SER A 216 -25.03 11.31 -1.73
CA SER A 216 -23.65 11.50 -2.22
C SER A 216 -22.79 10.23 -2.10
N LEU A 217 -23.09 9.38 -1.12
CA LEU A 217 -22.36 8.14 -0.83
C LEU A 217 -22.72 6.96 -1.75
N LYS A 218 -23.57 7.14 -2.76
CA LYS A 218 -24.05 6.07 -3.64
C LYS A 218 -22.92 5.23 -4.26
N ASN A 219 -21.87 5.88 -4.76
CA ASN A 219 -20.77 5.18 -5.43
C ASN A 219 -19.90 4.41 -4.43
N GLU A 220 -19.62 5.00 -3.26
CA GLU A 220 -18.85 4.37 -2.19
C GLU A 220 -19.57 3.13 -1.65
N THR A 221 -20.85 3.30 -1.34
CA THR A 221 -21.78 2.26 -0.89
C THR A 221 -21.85 1.10 -1.88
N ASN A 222 -22.05 1.40 -3.17
CA ASN A 222 -22.07 0.38 -4.22
C ASN A 222 -20.73 -0.35 -4.36
N SER A 223 -19.61 0.35 -4.18
CA SER A 223 -18.27 -0.26 -4.26
C SER A 223 -18.01 -1.22 -3.10
N ILE A 224 -18.52 -0.91 -1.90
CA ILE A 224 -18.45 -1.80 -0.74
C ILE A 224 -19.27 -3.08 -1.00
N ILE A 225 -20.52 -2.94 -1.46
CA ILE A 225 -21.38 -4.09 -1.79
C ILE A 225 -20.77 -4.93 -2.92
N GLU A 226 -20.26 -4.29 -3.98
CA GLU A 226 -19.64 -5.01 -5.09
C GLU A 226 -18.43 -5.84 -4.63
N ARG A 227 -17.61 -5.30 -3.71
CA ARG A 227 -16.49 -6.05 -3.13
C ARG A 227 -16.98 -7.24 -2.32
N SER A 228 -17.99 -7.05 -1.48
CA SER A 228 -18.62 -8.14 -0.70
C SER A 228 -19.16 -9.24 -1.63
N VAL A 229 -19.90 -8.88 -2.67
CA VAL A 229 -20.42 -9.81 -3.67
C VAL A 229 -19.29 -10.57 -4.38
N LYS A 230 -18.20 -9.87 -4.76
CA LYS A 230 -17.05 -10.49 -5.44
C LYS A 230 -16.26 -11.45 -4.55
N ASN A 231 -16.40 -11.38 -3.22
CA ASN A 231 -15.78 -12.36 -2.31
C ASN A 231 -16.41 -13.76 -2.43
N HIS A 232 -17.58 -13.90 -3.07
CA HIS A 232 -18.12 -15.20 -3.46
C HIS A 232 -17.42 -15.82 -4.70
N GLY A 233 -16.35 -15.19 -5.18
CA GLY A 233 -15.56 -15.66 -6.30
C GLY A 233 -15.03 -17.09 -6.10
N GLN A 234 -15.14 -17.91 -7.14
CA GLN A 234 -14.65 -19.29 -7.14
C GLN A 234 -13.80 -19.56 -8.39
N GLY A 235 -13.11 -20.70 -8.38
CA GLY A 235 -12.32 -21.18 -9.52
C GLY A 235 -11.06 -20.36 -9.77
N ASP A 236 -10.39 -20.67 -10.88
CA ASP A 236 -9.14 -20.03 -11.30
C ASP A 236 -9.38 -18.73 -12.06
N ARG A 237 -10.57 -18.59 -12.67
CA ARG A 237 -10.98 -17.44 -13.49
C ARG A 237 -12.41 -17.03 -13.18
N GLN A 238 -12.71 -15.76 -13.37
CA GLN A 238 -14.02 -15.18 -13.08
C GLN A 238 -14.44 -14.22 -14.19
N LYS A 239 -15.73 -14.19 -14.54
CA LYS A 239 -16.30 -13.23 -15.50
C LYS A 239 -17.81 -13.08 -15.32
N ASP A 240 -18.41 -12.17 -16.08
CA ASP A 240 -19.86 -11.96 -16.20
C ASP A 240 -20.56 -11.65 -14.87
N TRP A 241 -19.90 -10.91 -13.99
CA TRP A 241 -20.47 -10.46 -12.72
C TRP A 241 -21.62 -9.48 -12.93
N HIS A 242 -22.77 -9.78 -12.32
CA HIS A 242 -23.92 -8.88 -12.23
C HIS A 242 -24.53 -8.99 -10.84
N TRP A 243 -24.93 -7.87 -10.25
CA TRP A 243 -25.60 -7.84 -8.96
C TRP A 243 -26.64 -6.73 -8.88
N SER A 244 -27.60 -6.90 -7.97
CA SER A 244 -28.58 -5.88 -7.58
C SER A 244 -28.81 -5.97 -6.08
N ALA A 245 -28.90 -4.83 -5.39
CA ALA A 245 -29.13 -4.80 -3.95
C ALA A 245 -30.26 -3.85 -3.56
N THR A 246 -30.97 -4.23 -2.49
CA THR A 246 -31.84 -3.36 -1.72
C THR A 246 -31.14 -2.97 -0.43
N MET A 247 -31.39 -1.75 0.04
CA MET A 247 -30.64 -1.16 1.14
C MET A 247 -31.58 -0.45 2.11
N SER A 248 -31.31 -0.59 3.40
CA SER A 248 -31.86 0.25 4.46
C SER A 248 -30.71 0.93 5.21
N HIS A 249 -30.98 2.06 5.85
CA HIS A 249 -29.99 2.72 6.67
C HIS A 249 -30.63 3.38 7.89
N SER A 250 -29.81 3.54 8.93
CA SER A 250 -30.04 4.46 10.04
C SER A 250 -28.86 5.40 10.15
N SER A 251 -29.09 6.63 10.60
CA SER A 251 -28.03 7.62 10.75
C SER A 251 -27.91 8.09 12.20
N LYS A 252 -26.73 8.60 12.53
CA LYS A 252 -26.47 9.37 13.74
C LYS A 252 -25.87 10.70 13.36
N THR A 253 -26.38 11.77 13.95
CA THR A 253 -25.78 13.11 13.88
C THR A 253 -24.57 13.20 14.81
N VAL A 254 -23.41 13.56 14.27
CA VAL A 254 -22.15 13.58 15.02
C VAL A 254 -21.37 14.88 14.78
N TYR A 255 -20.85 15.47 15.85
CA TYR A 255 -19.77 16.45 15.76
C TYR A 255 -18.40 15.78 15.78
N VAL A 256 -17.61 16.08 14.76
CA VAL A 256 -16.28 15.51 14.52
C VAL A 256 -15.23 16.60 14.75
N PRO A 257 -14.22 16.40 15.61
CA PRO A 257 -13.18 17.38 15.83
C PRO A 257 -12.12 17.28 14.72
N ILE A 258 -11.79 18.42 14.12
CA ILE A 258 -10.74 18.54 13.11
C ILE A 258 -9.83 19.71 13.50
N CYS A 259 -8.55 19.57 13.20
CA CYS A 259 -7.57 20.62 13.43
C CYS A 259 -6.97 21.08 12.11
N HIS A 260 -6.74 22.39 12.00
CA HIS A 260 -6.09 23.02 10.85
C HIS A 260 -4.91 23.85 11.34
N ALA A 261 -3.76 23.67 10.71
CA ALA A 261 -2.58 24.48 10.91
C ALA A 261 -2.08 25.02 9.57
N VAL A 262 -1.52 26.22 9.63
CA VAL A 262 -0.81 26.82 8.48
C VAL A 262 0.59 27.17 8.94
N PHE A 263 1.59 26.78 8.15
CA PHE A 263 2.97 27.19 8.37
C PHE A 263 3.52 27.97 7.18
N ASP A 264 4.33 28.98 7.48
CA ASP A 264 5.11 29.73 6.51
C ASP A 264 6.52 29.12 6.42
N TYR A 265 7.00 28.95 5.19
CA TYR A 265 8.40 28.67 4.90
C TYR A 265 8.87 29.55 3.73
N LYS A 266 9.78 30.47 4.02
CA LYS A 266 10.38 31.41 3.05
C LYS A 266 9.32 32.23 2.27
N GLY A 267 8.24 32.63 2.95
CA GLY A 267 7.18 33.47 2.38
C GLY A 267 6.09 32.69 1.62
N ALA A 268 6.11 31.36 1.67
CA ALA A 268 5.06 30.50 1.13
C ALA A 268 4.32 29.80 2.27
N GLU A 269 2.99 29.84 2.24
CA GLU A 269 2.12 29.20 3.21
C GLU A 269 1.74 27.78 2.78
N TYR A 270 1.69 26.87 3.75
CA TYR A 270 1.34 25.47 3.55
C TYR A 270 0.28 25.06 4.58
N GLN A 271 -0.80 24.44 4.10
CA GLN A 271 -1.92 23.98 4.91
C GLN A 271 -1.72 22.54 5.36
N VAL A 272 -2.09 22.28 6.61
CA VAL A 272 -2.04 20.96 7.24
C VAL A 272 -3.32 20.72 8.02
N TRP A 273 -4.01 19.64 7.69
CA TRP A 273 -5.23 19.17 8.34
C TRP A 273 -4.95 17.84 9.02
N ILE A 274 -5.34 17.73 10.28
CA ILE A 274 -5.27 16.50 11.07
C ILE A 274 -6.57 16.30 11.80
N ASP A 275 -6.86 15.06 12.18
CA ASP A 275 -8.02 14.81 13.04
C ASP A 275 -7.83 15.41 14.43
N GLY A 276 -8.94 15.50 15.17
CA GLY A 276 -8.92 15.92 16.57
C GLY A 276 -8.75 14.78 17.57
N ILE A 277 -8.58 13.52 17.11
CA ILE A 277 -8.51 12.35 18.00
C ILE A 277 -7.10 11.78 18.17
N GLY A 278 -6.15 12.21 17.34
CA GLY A 278 -4.79 11.75 17.43
C GLY A 278 -4.48 10.52 16.56
N SER A 279 -5.18 10.27 15.46
CA SER A 279 -4.74 9.24 14.49
C SER A 279 -3.54 9.72 13.67
N ASN A 280 -2.85 8.83 12.97
CA ASN A 280 -1.73 9.22 12.10
C ASN A 280 -2.16 9.85 10.76
N GLU A 281 -3.46 10.05 10.55
CA GLU A 281 -3.98 10.60 9.30
C GLU A 281 -3.70 12.10 9.21
N ILE A 282 -3.10 12.51 8.08
CA ILE A 282 -2.72 13.88 7.79
C ILE A 282 -2.97 14.19 6.33
N ILE A 283 -3.66 15.30 6.09
CA ILE A 283 -3.90 15.84 4.75
C ILE A 283 -3.18 17.18 4.69
N ALA A 284 -2.19 17.33 3.82
CA ALA A 284 -1.33 18.51 3.79
C ALA A 284 -0.84 18.84 2.39
N ASP A 285 -0.53 20.12 2.17
CA ASP A 285 0.16 20.59 0.98
C ASP A 285 1.54 19.95 0.85
N ALA A 286 1.93 19.60 -0.38
CA ALA A 286 3.23 19.00 -0.64
C ALA A 286 4.38 19.89 -0.10
N LEU A 287 5.27 19.28 0.69
CA LEU A 287 6.45 19.97 1.23
C LEU A 287 7.32 20.56 0.11
N PRO A 288 7.94 21.73 0.35
CA PRO A 288 8.83 22.31 -0.64
C PRO A 288 10.03 21.41 -0.88
N GLU A 289 10.46 21.35 -2.14
CA GLU A 289 11.62 20.56 -2.54
C GLU A 289 12.88 21.42 -2.65
N ASP A 290 13.96 20.92 -2.06
CA ASP A 290 15.32 21.37 -2.29
C ASP A 290 15.78 20.95 -3.70
N LYS A 291 15.67 21.90 -4.63
CA LYS A 291 16.02 21.69 -6.04
C LYS A 291 17.47 21.28 -6.22
N GLU A 292 18.39 21.83 -5.42
CA GLU A 292 19.81 21.49 -5.51
C GLU A 292 20.04 20.05 -5.08
N LYS A 293 19.46 19.63 -3.95
CA LYS A 293 19.52 18.23 -3.50
C LYS A 293 18.92 17.26 -4.52
N LYS A 294 17.79 17.62 -5.15
CA LYS A 294 17.18 16.80 -6.20
C LYS A 294 18.09 16.68 -7.42
N GLN A 295 18.72 17.77 -7.85
CA GLN A 295 19.74 17.76 -8.91
C GLN A 295 20.96 16.93 -8.53
N GLU A 296 21.42 17.01 -7.29
CA GLU A 296 22.54 16.21 -6.80
C GLU A 296 22.21 14.72 -6.83
N VAL A 297 21.00 14.31 -6.44
CA VAL A 297 20.54 12.92 -6.60
C VAL A 297 20.53 12.51 -8.08
N TYR A 298 19.99 13.34 -8.97
CA TYR A 298 19.95 13.08 -10.41
C TYR A 298 21.35 12.89 -11.02
N LYS A 299 22.33 13.73 -10.64
CA LYS A 299 23.72 13.59 -11.08
C LYS A 299 24.31 12.21 -10.78
N GLY A 300 23.89 11.60 -9.67
CA GLY A 300 24.29 10.23 -9.30
C GLY A 300 23.89 9.16 -10.32
N PHE A 301 22.87 9.42 -11.14
CA PHE A 301 22.38 8.50 -12.19
C PHE A 301 22.98 8.78 -13.57
N ILE A 302 23.77 9.85 -13.76
CA ILE A 302 24.44 10.14 -15.04
C ILE A 302 25.25 8.93 -15.55
N PRO A 303 26.08 8.26 -14.74
CA PRO A 303 26.82 7.08 -15.19
C PRO A 303 25.92 5.92 -15.67
N VAL A 304 24.72 5.77 -15.11
CA VAL A 304 23.74 4.76 -15.53
C VAL A 304 23.19 5.11 -16.91
N ILE A 305 22.79 6.37 -17.13
CA ILE A 305 22.27 6.86 -18.41
C ILE A 305 23.34 6.70 -19.50
N VAL A 306 24.59 7.06 -19.21
CA VAL A 306 25.73 6.89 -20.12
C VAL A 306 25.98 5.41 -20.42
N GLY A 307 25.96 4.54 -19.41
CA GLY A 307 26.13 3.10 -19.57
C GLY A 307 25.03 2.46 -20.41
N LEU A 308 23.76 2.78 -20.15
CA LEU A 308 22.62 2.29 -20.95
C LEU A 308 22.68 2.79 -22.40
N SER A 309 23.00 4.06 -22.61
CA SER A 309 23.15 4.64 -23.95
C SER A 309 24.28 3.96 -24.72
N SER A 310 25.40 3.68 -24.04
CA SER A 310 26.53 2.95 -24.63
C SER A 310 26.14 1.51 -24.98
N LEU A 311 25.36 0.85 -24.12
CA LEU A 311 24.90 -0.53 -24.32
C LEU A 311 23.99 -0.63 -25.55
N ILE A 312 23.07 0.31 -25.69
CA ILE A 312 22.23 0.46 -26.89
C ILE A 312 23.09 0.73 -28.13
N ALA A 313 24.10 1.61 -28.04
CA ALA A 313 24.95 1.90 -29.19
C ALA A 313 25.79 0.69 -29.62
N THR A 314 26.36 -0.07 -28.67
CA THR A 314 27.20 -1.23 -28.98
C THR A 314 26.42 -2.44 -29.50
N SER A 315 25.13 -2.57 -29.17
CA SER A 315 24.30 -3.69 -29.64
C SER A 315 24.04 -3.64 -31.15
N TYR A 316 24.22 -2.49 -31.79
CA TYR A 316 24.19 -2.37 -33.26
C TYR A 316 25.45 -2.92 -33.95
N PHE A 317 26.55 -3.09 -33.21
CA PHE A 317 27.83 -3.53 -33.77
C PHE A 317 28.17 -4.99 -33.40
N TRP A 318 27.83 -5.45 -32.19
CA TRP A 318 28.13 -6.81 -31.70
C TRP A 318 26.95 -7.41 -30.92
N VAL A 319 26.93 -8.74 -30.77
CA VAL A 319 25.91 -9.46 -29.97
C VAL A 319 25.97 -8.99 -28.52
N PHE A 320 24.81 -8.68 -27.97
CA PHE A 320 24.57 -8.24 -26.59
C PHE A 320 25.41 -8.98 -25.53
N THR A 321 26.12 -8.24 -24.68
CA THR A 321 27.01 -8.82 -23.66
C THR A 321 26.41 -8.74 -22.25
N TRP A 322 26.31 -9.88 -21.57
CA TRP A 322 25.91 -9.95 -20.15
C TRP A 322 26.86 -9.16 -19.24
N ILE A 323 28.12 -9.01 -19.64
CA ILE A 323 29.14 -8.23 -18.94
C ILE A 323 28.73 -6.75 -18.91
N GLY A 324 28.29 -6.18 -20.03
CA GLY A 324 27.83 -4.79 -20.10
C GLY A 324 26.67 -4.50 -19.14
N ILE A 325 25.70 -5.42 -19.04
CA ILE A 325 24.60 -5.30 -18.05
C ILE A 325 25.15 -5.32 -16.63
N GLY A 326 26.13 -6.20 -16.34
CA GLY A 326 26.75 -6.30 -15.03
C GLY A 326 27.38 -4.97 -14.58
N PHE A 327 28.09 -4.29 -15.48
CA PHE A 327 28.65 -2.96 -15.20
C PHE A 327 27.57 -1.90 -14.99
N VAL A 328 26.57 -1.83 -15.87
CA VAL A 328 25.45 -0.88 -15.72
C VAL A 328 24.71 -1.13 -14.41
N SER A 329 24.53 -2.39 -14.00
CA SER A 329 23.86 -2.77 -12.75
C SER A 329 24.69 -2.39 -11.52
N ALA A 330 26.02 -2.56 -11.57
CA ALA A 330 26.92 -2.15 -10.49
C ALA A 330 26.90 -0.62 -10.30
N VAL A 331 26.92 0.13 -11.40
CA VAL A 331 26.80 1.58 -11.41
C VAL A 331 25.41 2.03 -10.93
N GLY A 332 24.34 1.32 -11.32
CA GLY A 332 22.99 1.56 -10.82
C GLY A 332 22.86 1.33 -9.32
N SER A 333 23.50 0.27 -8.80
CA SER A 333 23.57 -0.01 -7.36
C SER A 333 24.26 1.13 -6.60
N TYR A 334 25.36 1.67 -7.13
CA TYR A 334 26.00 2.85 -6.57
C TYR A 334 25.08 4.07 -6.56
N ALA A 335 24.36 4.34 -7.66
CA ALA A 335 23.43 5.47 -7.76
C ALA A 335 22.29 5.37 -6.72
N LEU A 336 21.74 4.17 -6.52
CA LEU A 336 20.73 3.88 -5.51
C LEU A 336 21.27 4.07 -4.08
N LEU A 337 22.46 3.53 -3.77
CA LEU A 337 23.11 3.72 -2.47
C LEU A 337 23.40 5.19 -2.18
N ARG A 338 23.85 5.94 -3.20
CA ARG A 338 24.07 7.38 -3.10
C ARG A 338 22.78 8.14 -2.86
N ARG A 339 21.70 7.84 -3.59
CA ARG A 339 20.37 8.43 -3.37
C ARG A 339 19.88 8.17 -1.94
N TYR A 340 19.92 6.91 -1.49
CA TYR A 340 19.50 6.53 -0.15
C TYR A 340 20.33 7.26 0.92
N SER A 341 21.64 7.36 0.72
CA SER A 341 22.54 8.03 1.66
C SER A 341 22.34 9.55 1.72
N LEU A 342 22.00 10.22 0.61
CA LEU A 342 21.75 11.67 0.59
C LEU A 342 20.41 12.00 1.26
N ILE A 343 19.35 11.31 0.88
CA ILE A 343 17.99 11.50 1.43
C ILE A 343 17.99 11.13 2.92
N GLY A 344 18.55 9.97 3.28
CA GLY A 344 18.62 9.51 4.67
C GLY A 344 19.46 10.43 5.56
N TYR A 345 20.53 11.04 5.03
CA TYR A 345 21.31 12.03 5.78
C TYR A 345 20.51 13.31 6.05
N SER A 346 19.79 13.81 5.04
CA SER A 346 18.93 14.99 5.14
C SER A 346 17.81 14.78 6.17
N LYS A 347 17.13 13.62 6.12
CA LYS A 347 16.12 13.25 7.14
C LYS A 347 16.70 13.22 8.55
N LYS A 348 17.86 12.58 8.75
CA LYS A 348 18.53 12.54 10.05
C LYS A 348 18.86 13.93 10.61
N ILE A 349 19.17 14.92 9.76
CA ILE A 349 19.33 16.31 10.21
C ILE A 349 18.00 16.84 10.75
N ARG A 350 16.92 16.75 9.96
CA ARG A 350 15.59 17.21 10.40
C ARG A 350 15.10 16.49 11.66
N ASP A 351 15.31 15.17 11.75
CA ASP A 351 14.93 14.39 12.93
C ASP A 351 15.70 14.85 14.18
N SER A 352 16.98 15.18 14.04
CA SER A 352 17.78 15.72 15.14
C SER A 352 17.30 17.11 15.57
N LEU A 353 16.93 17.97 14.62
CA LEU A 353 16.37 19.31 14.89
C LEU A 353 14.99 19.21 15.56
N LEU A 354 14.13 18.31 15.07
CA LEU A 354 12.85 18.02 15.67
C LEU A 354 12.99 17.55 17.12
N THR A 355 13.97 16.67 17.38
CA THR A 355 14.25 16.18 18.74
C THR A 355 14.72 17.31 19.65
N GLN A 356 15.63 18.18 19.18
CA GLN A 356 16.06 19.36 19.93
C GLN A 356 14.89 20.31 20.23
N MET A 357 14.04 20.58 19.23
CA MET A 357 12.89 21.44 19.36
C MET A 357 11.89 20.89 20.38
N LYS A 358 11.52 19.61 20.29
CA LYS A 358 10.63 18.95 21.26
C LYS A 358 11.16 19.04 22.68
N ALA A 359 12.45 18.83 22.90
CA ALA A 359 13.04 18.94 24.23
C ALA A 359 13.26 20.36 24.74
N SER A 360 13.32 21.36 23.86
CA SER A 360 13.26 22.75 24.29
C SER A 360 11.83 23.15 24.74
N SER A 361 10.81 22.52 24.15
CA SER A 361 9.40 22.80 24.45
C SER A 361 8.86 22.09 25.70
N ASN A 362 9.36 20.88 25.98
CA ASN A 362 9.04 20.14 27.21
C ASN A 362 10.03 20.56 28.30
N ALA A 363 9.53 21.06 29.43
CA ALA A 363 10.39 21.42 30.57
C ALA A 363 11.33 20.25 30.91
N MET A 364 12.65 20.49 30.82
CA MET A 364 13.73 19.49 30.92
C MET A 364 13.81 18.72 32.25
N ASN A 365 12.83 18.86 33.14
CA ASN A 365 12.91 18.40 34.52
C ASN A 365 12.42 16.96 34.75
N ASP A 366 11.84 16.29 33.74
CA ASP A 366 11.23 14.96 33.91
C ASP A 366 11.74 13.88 32.93
N LEU A 367 12.87 14.12 32.26
CA LEU A 367 13.43 13.20 31.26
C LEU A 367 14.34 12.13 31.91
N SER A 368 14.12 10.87 31.52
CA SER A 368 14.95 9.73 31.93
C SER A 368 16.38 9.83 31.38
N ASP A 369 17.32 9.08 31.98
CA ASP A 369 18.74 9.07 31.53
C ASP A 369 18.92 8.71 30.05
N ASP A 370 18.10 7.80 29.53
CA ASP A 370 18.12 7.41 28.12
C ASP A 370 17.65 8.55 27.20
N GLU A 371 16.61 9.27 27.60
CA GLU A 371 16.11 10.44 26.88
C GLU A 371 17.10 11.60 26.90
N ARG A 372 17.79 11.82 28.04
CA ARG A 372 18.88 12.80 28.15
C ARG A 372 20.05 12.46 27.22
N ASN A 373 20.40 11.19 27.11
CA ASN A 373 21.47 10.76 26.20
C ASN A 373 21.06 10.88 24.72
N LYS A 374 19.84 10.47 24.36
CA LYS A 374 19.27 10.71 23.03
C LYS A 374 19.25 12.20 22.68
N LEU A 375 18.96 13.05 23.66
CA LEU A 375 19.00 14.50 23.51
C LEU A 375 20.41 15.04 23.28
N ALA A 376 21.38 14.63 24.09
CA ALA A 376 22.78 15.01 23.92
C ALA A 376 23.32 14.60 22.52
N ILE A 377 22.89 13.44 22.01
CA ILE A 377 23.20 12.99 20.66
C ILE A 377 22.46 13.83 19.61
N ALA A 378 21.19 14.19 19.84
CA ALA A 378 20.42 15.03 18.91
C ALA A 378 21.05 16.42 18.73
N PHE A 379 21.68 16.99 19.77
CA PHE A 379 22.45 18.24 19.67
C PHE A 379 23.72 18.12 18.80
N GLN A 380 24.22 16.90 18.56
CA GLN A 380 25.38 16.69 17.69
C GLN A 380 24.92 16.47 16.25
N ARG A 381 25.34 17.35 15.33
CA ARG A 381 25.03 17.21 13.91
C ARG A 381 25.56 15.86 13.39
N PRO A 382 24.72 15.03 12.74
CA PRO A 382 25.13 13.70 12.31
C PRO A 382 26.31 13.77 11.34
N LYS A 383 27.23 12.81 11.47
CA LYS A 383 28.41 12.72 10.58
C LYS A 383 27.96 12.34 9.17
N LYS A 384 28.40 13.12 8.19
CA LYS A 384 28.03 12.92 6.78
C LYS A 384 28.56 11.57 6.24
N PRO A 385 27.68 10.65 5.80
CA PRO A 385 28.09 9.32 5.33
C PRO A 385 28.90 9.41 4.04
N PHE A 386 29.66 8.36 3.73
CA PHE A 386 30.60 8.34 2.59
C PHE A 386 29.92 8.70 1.26
N PHE A 387 28.80 8.06 0.94
CA PHE A 387 28.09 8.27 -0.32
C PHE A 387 27.37 9.63 -0.40
N ALA A 388 27.17 10.33 0.72
CA ALA A 388 26.60 11.68 0.71
C ALA A 388 27.66 12.79 0.46
N LYS A 389 28.95 12.46 0.38
CA LYS A 389 30.03 13.45 0.24
C LYS A 389 30.18 13.96 -1.20
N ILE A 390 29.38 14.97 -1.55
CA ILE A 390 29.28 15.55 -2.90
C ILE A 390 30.62 16.11 -3.44
N HIS A 391 31.53 16.59 -2.58
CA HIS A 391 32.82 17.16 -3.04
C HIS A 391 33.69 16.16 -3.83
N ARG A 392 33.47 14.85 -3.67
CA ARG A 392 34.21 13.81 -4.41
C ARG A 392 33.59 13.49 -5.77
N ASP A 393 32.42 14.03 -6.08
CA ASP A 393 31.66 13.66 -7.28
C ASP A 393 32.30 14.16 -8.57
N LYS A 394 33.11 15.23 -8.49
CA LYS A 394 33.95 15.69 -9.62
C LYS A 394 34.92 14.62 -10.12
N LEU A 395 35.28 13.66 -9.28
CA LEU A 395 36.15 12.54 -9.62
C LEU A 395 35.36 11.24 -9.80
N ILE A 396 34.45 10.93 -8.88
CA ILE A 396 33.76 9.64 -8.86
C ILE A 396 32.80 9.47 -10.04
N LEU A 397 31.98 10.48 -10.36
CA LEU A 397 30.96 10.34 -11.41
C LEU A 397 31.57 10.20 -12.81
N PRO A 398 32.61 10.97 -13.21
CA PRO A 398 33.30 10.73 -14.48
C PRO A 398 33.98 9.36 -14.54
N CYS A 399 34.63 8.92 -13.45
CA CYS A 399 35.26 7.59 -13.40
C CYS A 399 34.23 6.46 -13.56
N LEU A 400 33.08 6.55 -12.89
CA LEU A 400 32.01 5.55 -13.04
C LEU A 400 31.39 5.57 -14.44
N SER A 401 31.24 6.75 -15.05
CA SER A 401 30.76 6.87 -16.43
C SER A 401 31.72 6.21 -17.41
N PHE A 402 33.03 6.44 -17.24
CA PHE A 402 34.07 5.80 -18.04
C PHE A 402 34.10 4.27 -17.84
N LEU A 403 33.99 3.80 -16.60
CA LEU A 403 33.88 2.36 -16.29
C LEU A 403 32.63 1.73 -16.93
N ALA A 404 31.50 2.43 -16.92
CA ALA A 404 30.28 1.97 -17.58
C ALA A 404 30.46 1.82 -19.10
N ILE A 405 31.12 2.79 -19.75
CA ILE A 405 31.47 2.70 -21.18
C ILE A 405 32.42 1.54 -21.42
N LEU A 406 33.53 1.47 -20.69
CA LEU A 406 34.54 0.42 -20.85
C LEU A 406 33.93 -0.98 -20.73
N GLY A 407 33.15 -1.21 -19.67
CA GLY A 407 32.52 -2.50 -19.39
C GLY A 407 31.60 -3.00 -20.51
N VAL A 408 30.97 -2.07 -21.23
CA VAL A 408 30.09 -2.36 -22.37
C VAL A 408 30.88 -2.57 -23.67
N THR A 409 32.04 -1.93 -23.81
CA THR A 409 32.89 -2.04 -25.02
C THR A 409 33.80 -3.27 -25.05
N ILE A 410 33.93 -4.02 -23.95
CA ILE A 410 34.74 -5.25 -23.93
C ILE A 410 34.07 -6.31 -24.83
N PRO A 411 34.72 -6.77 -25.91
CA PRO A 411 34.18 -7.82 -26.75
C PRO A 411 33.96 -9.08 -25.92
N SER A 412 32.79 -9.70 -26.02
CA SER A 412 32.61 -11.06 -25.52
C SER A 412 33.48 -11.99 -26.35
N TYR A 413 34.61 -12.44 -25.80
CA TYR A 413 35.40 -13.49 -26.41
C TYR A 413 34.55 -14.76 -26.38
N ASP A 414 33.97 -15.13 -27.52
CA ASP A 414 33.24 -16.38 -27.63
C ASP A 414 34.26 -17.53 -27.55
N ALA A 415 34.36 -18.16 -26.38
CA ALA A 415 35.22 -19.31 -26.13
C ALA A 415 34.75 -20.57 -26.89
N SER A 416 33.69 -20.49 -27.69
CA SER A 416 33.16 -21.61 -28.48
C SER A 416 34.08 -22.09 -29.60
N HIS A 417 35.13 -21.33 -29.97
CA HIS A 417 36.03 -21.69 -31.08
C HIS A 417 37.27 -22.51 -30.70
N LEU A 418 37.58 -22.74 -29.41
CA LEU A 418 38.82 -23.44 -29.02
C LEU A 418 38.69 -24.95 -28.75
N SER A 419 37.49 -25.54 -28.80
CA SER A 419 37.31 -26.98 -28.53
C SER A 419 37.30 -27.89 -29.77
N ARG A 420 37.45 -27.33 -30.99
CA ARG A 420 37.16 -28.09 -32.22
C ARG A 420 38.35 -28.68 -32.98
N SER A 421 39.55 -28.71 -32.42
CA SER A 421 40.72 -29.29 -33.11
C SER A 421 41.68 -30.05 -32.21
N ARG A 422 41.27 -31.23 -31.74
CA ARG A 422 42.11 -32.45 -31.61
C ARG A 422 41.28 -33.55 -30.97
N ILE A 423 40.99 -34.60 -31.73
CA ILE A 423 41.22 -36.01 -31.39
C ILE A 423 41.08 -36.77 -32.72
N THR A 424 42.24 -37.11 -33.27
CA THR A 424 42.46 -38.13 -34.29
C THR A 424 42.22 -39.53 -33.69
N GLU A 425 41.78 -40.43 -34.57
CA GLU A 425 41.53 -41.86 -34.44
C GLU A 425 42.42 -42.63 -33.44
N VAL A 426 41.81 -43.54 -32.66
CA VAL A 426 42.27 -44.94 -32.48
C VAL A 426 41.07 -45.84 -32.14
N VAL A 427 40.88 -46.92 -32.92
CA VAL A 427 39.97 -48.08 -32.70
C VAL A 427 40.75 -49.16 -31.92
N PRO A 428 40.20 -49.87 -30.90
CA PRO A 428 39.65 -51.25 -31.05
C PRO A 428 38.59 -51.61 -29.96
N VAL A 429 37.89 -52.76 -29.84
CA VAL A 429 37.55 -53.98 -30.59
C VAL A 429 36.37 -54.61 -29.80
N VAL A 430 35.50 -55.33 -30.50
CA VAL A 430 34.28 -56.01 -30.05
C VAL A 430 34.52 -57.15 -29.03
N LYS A 431 33.56 -57.40 -28.13
CA LYS A 431 33.12 -58.76 -27.75
C LYS A 431 31.68 -58.79 -27.22
N GLU A 432 30.85 -59.58 -27.88
CA GLU A 432 29.47 -59.98 -27.53
C GLU A 432 29.43 -60.92 -26.31
N VAL A 433 28.34 -60.89 -25.53
CA VAL A 433 27.64 -62.09 -25.00
C VAL A 433 26.15 -61.77 -24.82
N VAL A 434 25.26 -62.66 -25.30
CA VAL A 434 23.78 -62.66 -25.21
C VAL A 434 23.33 -63.83 -24.28
N PRO A 435 22.03 -64.11 -24.07
CA PRO A 435 21.11 -63.74 -22.97
C PRO A 435 20.75 -64.93 -22.06
N VAL A 436 19.88 -64.77 -21.04
CA VAL A 436 18.79 -65.73 -20.70
C VAL A 436 17.69 -65.02 -19.89
N VAL A 437 16.44 -65.25 -20.31
CA VAL A 437 15.16 -64.87 -19.68
C VAL A 437 14.75 -65.94 -18.65
N LYS A 438 14.06 -65.55 -17.56
CA LYS A 438 13.02 -66.39 -16.92
C LYS A 438 12.02 -65.56 -16.11
N GLU A 439 10.75 -65.62 -16.50
CA GLU A 439 9.56 -65.31 -15.70
C GLU A 439 9.28 -66.43 -14.69
N VAL A 440 8.66 -66.12 -13.54
CA VAL A 440 7.56 -66.88 -12.87
C VAL A 440 6.91 -65.96 -11.79
N ALA A 441 5.58 -65.96 -11.71
CA ALA A 441 4.72 -65.32 -10.69
C ALA A 441 4.17 -66.36 -9.66
N PRO A 442 3.13 -66.07 -8.86
CA PRO A 442 3.03 -65.37 -7.56
C PRO A 442 2.71 -66.35 -6.38
N VAL A 443 2.16 -65.84 -5.24
CA VAL A 443 1.52 -66.51 -4.06
C VAL A 443 2.39 -66.48 -2.76
N VAL A 444 1.96 -66.29 -1.49
CA VAL A 444 0.83 -65.74 -0.67
C VAL A 444 1.32 -65.85 0.82
N GLU A 445 0.91 -64.94 1.73
CA GLU A 445 0.88 -65.03 3.24
C GLU A 445 2.22 -65.31 4.00
N GLU A 446 2.52 -64.79 5.20
CA GLU A 446 1.70 -64.36 6.35
C GLU A 446 2.55 -63.57 7.39
N VAL A 447 1.87 -62.72 8.19
CA VAL A 447 2.15 -62.19 9.54
C VAL A 447 3.30 -61.18 9.85
N ALA A 448 2.87 -60.12 10.56
CA ALA A 448 3.54 -59.00 11.25
C ALA A 448 4.49 -59.43 12.42
N PRO A 449 5.13 -58.54 13.24
CA PRO A 449 5.02 -57.08 13.28
C PRO A 449 6.34 -56.28 13.34
N ALA A 450 6.18 -54.99 13.05
CA ALA A 450 6.94 -53.80 13.47
C ALA A 450 8.38 -53.96 14.01
N SER A 451 9.33 -53.31 13.35
CA SER A 451 10.03 -52.18 13.97
C SER A 451 10.73 -51.29 12.94
N LYS A 452 10.85 -50.04 13.39
CA LYS A 452 11.24 -48.77 12.78
C LYS A 452 12.44 -48.71 11.83
N ASP A 453 12.43 -47.56 11.14
CA ASP A 453 13.51 -46.82 10.51
C ASP A 453 13.86 -47.16 9.06
N THR A 454 13.11 -46.51 8.16
CA THR A 454 13.66 -46.10 6.86
C THR A 454 13.61 -44.59 6.73
N ASN A 455 14.81 -43.99 6.78
CA ASN A 455 15.05 -42.64 6.32
C ASN A 455 15.57 -42.74 4.88
N LYS A 456 14.83 -42.21 3.90
CA LYS A 456 15.36 -41.84 2.58
C LYS A 456 14.54 -40.72 1.95
N ASN A 457 15.15 -39.53 1.99
CA ASN A 457 15.04 -38.40 1.06
C ASN A 457 13.65 -37.92 0.64
N LYS A 458 13.08 -37.03 1.47
CA LYS A 458 12.10 -36.02 1.05
C LYS A 458 12.87 -34.77 0.58
N SER A 459 12.61 -34.34 -0.64
CA SER A 459 13.10 -33.07 -1.22
C SER A 459 12.60 -31.87 -0.40
N SER A 460 13.48 -30.89 -0.15
CA SER A 460 13.31 -29.76 0.77
C SER A 460 12.35 -28.64 0.30
N ASN A 461 11.37 -28.93 -0.54
CA ASN A 461 10.43 -27.94 -1.11
C ASN A 461 8.97 -28.09 -0.64
N ASP A 462 8.71 -28.92 0.37
CA ASP A 462 7.34 -29.31 0.77
C ASP A 462 6.98 -28.92 2.21
N THR A 463 7.78 -28.06 2.87
CA THR A 463 7.62 -27.74 4.29
C THR A 463 6.77 -26.50 4.56
N ILE A 464 6.57 -25.60 3.60
CA ILE A 464 5.82 -24.35 3.82
C ILE A 464 4.43 -24.32 3.17
N SER A 465 4.15 -25.26 2.26
CA SER A 465 2.83 -25.42 1.66
C SER A 465 1.81 -25.85 2.72
N GLY A 466 0.59 -25.31 2.65
CA GLY A 466 -0.46 -25.55 3.63
C GLY A 466 -1.19 -24.28 4.04
N ILE A 467 -2.07 -24.42 5.03
CA ILE A 467 -2.77 -23.31 5.67
C ILE A 467 -1.96 -22.88 6.89
N TRP A 468 -1.89 -21.58 7.11
CA TRP A 468 -1.25 -20.95 8.26
C TRP A 468 -2.25 -20.00 8.89
N ASP A 469 -2.58 -20.20 10.15
CA ASP A 469 -3.59 -19.41 10.86
C ASP A 469 -2.96 -18.74 12.07
N GLY A 470 -3.42 -17.56 12.42
CA GLY A 470 -2.96 -16.89 13.62
C GLY A 470 -3.61 -15.54 13.83
N GLU A 471 -2.99 -14.73 14.66
CA GLU A 471 -3.56 -13.46 15.10
C GLU A 471 -2.90 -12.28 14.37
N MET A 472 -3.74 -11.29 14.06
CA MET A 472 -3.28 -9.99 13.60
C MET A 472 -2.45 -9.30 14.66
N GLN A 473 -1.60 -8.37 14.22
CA GLN A 473 -0.86 -7.49 15.10
C GLN A 473 -1.84 -6.75 16.04
N GLU A 474 -1.47 -6.64 17.32
CA GLU A 474 -2.30 -6.04 18.39
C GLU A 474 -3.57 -6.85 18.77
N GLY A 475 -3.75 -8.08 18.27
CA GLY A 475 -4.83 -8.99 18.69
C GLY A 475 -6.23 -8.57 18.23
N ILE A 476 -6.30 -7.79 17.15
CA ILE A 476 -7.56 -7.19 16.64
C ILE A 476 -8.41 -8.15 15.79
N GLY A 477 -7.87 -9.30 15.39
CA GLY A 477 -8.53 -10.27 14.53
C GLY A 477 -7.68 -11.48 14.20
N GLU A 478 -8.24 -12.35 13.37
CA GLU A 478 -7.59 -13.56 12.84
C GLU A 478 -7.10 -13.34 11.41
N VAL A 479 -5.92 -13.85 11.09
CA VAL A 479 -5.36 -13.86 9.75
C VAL A 479 -5.03 -15.29 9.34
N SER A 480 -5.54 -15.69 8.17
CA SER A 480 -5.30 -17.00 7.55
C SER A 480 -4.54 -16.82 6.24
N MET A 481 -3.49 -17.60 6.06
CA MET A 481 -2.63 -17.59 4.88
C MET A 481 -2.56 -18.99 4.27
N LYS A 482 -2.99 -19.12 3.03
CA LYS A 482 -2.89 -20.36 2.27
C LYS A 482 -1.78 -20.29 1.23
N ILE A 483 -0.79 -21.18 1.35
CA ILE A 483 0.35 -21.28 0.42
C ILE A 483 0.21 -22.53 -0.44
N THR A 484 0.08 -22.35 -1.75
CA THR A 484 0.02 -23.44 -2.73
C THR A 484 1.22 -23.36 -3.70
N PRO A 485 2.00 -24.45 -3.86
CA PRO A 485 3.14 -24.45 -4.77
C PRO A 485 2.71 -24.33 -6.25
N ALA A 486 3.39 -23.47 -7.01
CA ALA A 486 3.11 -23.21 -8.42
C ALA A 486 4.40 -23.13 -9.27
N GLN A 487 4.84 -24.27 -9.81
CA GLN A 487 6.05 -24.42 -10.64
C GLN A 487 7.34 -23.86 -9.98
N THR A 488 7.66 -22.57 -10.18
CA THR A 488 8.86 -21.87 -9.66
C THR A 488 8.54 -20.77 -8.65
N VAL A 489 7.26 -20.56 -8.33
CA VAL A 489 6.75 -19.56 -7.38
C VAL A 489 5.65 -20.19 -6.51
N TYR A 490 5.12 -19.43 -5.55
CA TYR A 490 4.00 -19.86 -4.71
C TYR A 490 2.78 -18.98 -5.00
N ASN A 491 1.60 -19.60 -5.07
CA ASN A 491 0.34 -18.87 -4.99
C ASN A 491 0.00 -18.69 -3.52
N ILE A 492 -0.33 -17.47 -3.13
CA ILE A 492 -0.66 -17.11 -1.75
C ILE A 492 -2.02 -16.44 -1.76
N VAL A 493 -2.88 -16.88 -0.85
CA VAL A 493 -4.14 -16.23 -0.51
C VAL A 493 -4.07 -15.87 0.97
N LEU A 494 -4.43 -14.64 1.28
CA LEU A 494 -4.46 -14.09 2.63
C LEU A 494 -5.87 -13.58 2.92
N ASP A 495 -6.42 -14.06 4.01
CA ASP A 495 -7.73 -13.72 4.55
C ASP A 495 -7.54 -13.13 5.93
N ALA A 496 -8.21 -12.04 6.24
CA ALA A 496 -8.08 -11.32 7.50
C ALA A 496 -9.46 -10.89 7.99
N VAL A 497 -9.86 -11.29 9.19
CA VAL A 497 -11.16 -10.96 9.77
C VAL A 497 -11.00 -10.42 11.19
N THR A 498 -11.54 -9.23 11.48
CA THR A 498 -11.50 -8.68 12.84
C THR A 498 -12.42 -9.43 13.79
N ASN A 499 -12.10 -9.45 15.09
CA ASN A 499 -12.87 -10.19 16.11
C ASN A 499 -14.36 -9.77 16.19
N ASN A 500 -14.66 -8.53 15.82
CA ASN A 500 -16.01 -7.98 15.79
C ASN A 500 -16.69 -8.11 14.41
N GLY A 501 -16.06 -8.77 13.43
CA GLY A 501 -16.54 -8.91 12.06
C GLY A 501 -16.65 -7.58 11.30
N SER A 502 -16.16 -6.48 11.86
CA SER A 502 -16.25 -5.14 11.28
C SER A 502 -15.42 -4.98 10.01
N CYS A 503 -14.47 -5.89 9.77
CA CYS A 503 -13.59 -5.82 8.65
C CYS A 503 -13.18 -7.20 8.15
N ILE A 504 -13.25 -7.38 6.83
CA ILE A 504 -12.86 -8.61 6.13
C ILE A 504 -11.94 -8.19 4.98
N GLY A 505 -10.66 -8.56 5.07
CA GLY A 505 -9.65 -8.35 4.05
C GLY A 505 -9.34 -9.65 3.31
N ASN A 506 -9.24 -9.59 1.99
CA ASN A 506 -8.78 -10.70 1.16
C ASN A 506 -7.78 -10.20 0.12
N ILE A 507 -6.68 -10.92 -0.06
CA ILE A 507 -5.72 -10.65 -1.12
C ILE A 507 -5.11 -11.94 -1.66
N SER A 508 -4.91 -12.01 -2.98
CA SER A 508 -4.25 -13.14 -3.62
C SER A 508 -3.15 -12.70 -4.56
N GLY A 509 -2.09 -13.49 -4.68
CA GLY A 509 -0.90 -13.07 -5.43
C GLY A 509 0.18 -14.13 -5.48
N ILE A 510 1.37 -13.69 -5.91
CA ILE A 510 2.51 -14.56 -6.18
C ILE A 510 3.60 -14.28 -5.15
N GLY A 511 4.03 -15.32 -4.45
CA GLY A 511 5.14 -15.32 -3.52
C GLY A 511 6.43 -15.83 -4.14
N THR A 512 7.51 -15.07 -3.97
CA THR A 512 8.87 -15.52 -4.32
C THR A 512 9.66 -15.79 -3.05
N LEU A 513 10.07 -17.05 -2.83
CA LEU A 513 10.85 -17.47 -1.65
C LEU A 513 12.36 -17.36 -1.91
N LYS A 514 13.08 -16.74 -0.97
CA LYS A 514 14.55 -16.72 -0.90
C LYS A 514 15.01 -17.01 0.55
N GLY A 515 15.43 -18.24 0.81
CA GLY A 515 15.80 -18.68 2.15
C GLY A 515 14.56 -18.74 3.06
N LYS A 516 14.58 -18.03 4.19
CA LYS A 516 13.44 -17.88 5.12
C LYS A 516 12.50 -16.73 4.76
N HIS A 517 12.87 -15.90 3.79
CA HIS A 517 12.12 -14.70 3.42
C HIS A 517 11.32 -14.95 2.15
N MET A 518 10.03 -14.67 2.20
CA MET A 518 9.14 -14.68 1.05
C MET A 518 8.55 -13.29 0.88
N VAL A 519 8.54 -12.82 -0.37
CA VAL A 519 7.88 -11.57 -0.73
C VAL A 519 6.67 -11.91 -1.57
N PHE A 520 5.51 -11.55 -1.06
CA PHE A 520 4.25 -11.54 -1.76
C PHE A 520 4.16 -10.28 -2.62
N THR A 521 3.75 -10.47 -3.86
CA THR A 521 3.45 -9.39 -4.81
C THR A 521 2.18 -9.73 -5.55
N GLN A 522 1.30 -8.75 -5.72
CA GLN A 522 0.03 -8.96 -6.43
C GLN A 522 0.26 -9.19 -7.92
N LYS A 523 -0.81 -9.60 -8.60
CA LYS A 523 -0.82 -9.73 -10.05
C LYS A 523 -0.66 -8.35 -10.71
N PRO A 524 -0.01 -8.28 -11.90
CA PRO A 524 0.15 -7.03 -12.63
C PRO A 524 -1.21 -6.37 -12.94
N GLY A 525 -1.37 -5.09 -12.60
CA GLY A 525 -2.59 -4.31 -12.86
C GLY A 525 -3.48 -4.05 -11.64
N GLU A 526 -3.08 -4.49 -10.45
CA GLU A 526 -3.76 -4.17 -9.18
C GLU A 526 -3.01 -3.09 -8.37
N GLU A 527 -3.66 -2.52 -7.35
CA GLU A 527 -3.08 -1.48 -6.48
C GLU A 527 -1.89 -2.03 -5.67
N PRO A 528 -0.79 -1.27 -5.52
CA PRO A 528 0.45 -1.80 -4.97
C PRO A 528 0.31 -2.15 -3.50
N CYS A 529 0.50 -3.42 -3.18
CA CYS A 529 0.68 -3.91 -1.83
C CYS A 529 1.60 -5.12 -1.79
N LYS A 530 2.46 -5.09 -0.78
CA LYS A 530 3.57 -6.00 -0.64
C LYS A 530 3.55 -6.56 0.76
N ILE A 531 3.61 -7.87 0.87
CA ILE A 531 3.61 -8.56 2.16
C ILE A 531 4.93 -9.31 2.27
N ASN A 532 5.71 -8.94 3.28
CA ASN A 532 6.94 -9.62 3.62
C ASN A 532 6.61 -10.72 4.64
N ILE A 533 6.98 -11.96 4.31
CA ILE A 533 6.72 -13.13 5.14
C ILE A 533 8.07 -13.70 5.55
N VAL A 534 8.30 -13.84 6.85
CA VAL A 534 9.53 -14.42 7.41
C VAL A 534 9.18 -15.70 8.15
N PHE A 535 9.62 -16.84 7.62
CA PHE A 535 9.38 -18.16 8.21
C PHE A 535 10.41 -18.50 9.29
N ASP A 536 9.94 -19.00 10.43
CA ASP A 536 10.76 -19.62 11.45
C ASP A 536 10.11 -20.92 11.98
N GLY A 537 10.48 -22.04 11.35
CA GLY A 537 9.91 -23.34 11.67
C GLY A 537 8.44 -23.44 11.25
N GLU A 538 7.56 -23.68 12.23
CA GLU A 538 6.10 -23.75 12.07
C GLU A 538 5.41 -22.41 12.34
N THR A 539 6.18 -21.33 12.51
CA THR A 539 5.66 -19.96 12.65
C THR A 539 6.12 -19.07 11.49
N ALA A 540 5.31 -18.07 11.14
CA ALA A 540 5.67 -17.05 10.17
C ALA A 540 5.19 -15.67 10.63
N ILE A 541 6.03 -14.65 10.40
CA ILE A 541 5.71 -13.26 10.70
C ILE A 541 5.37 -12.55 9.39
N LEU A 542 4.22 -11.90 9.35
CA LEU A 542 3.74 -11.12 8.22
C LEU A 542 3.90 -9.63 8.50
N THR A 543 4.40 -8.89 7.52
CA THR A 543 4.49 -7.43 7.58
C THR A 543 4.06 -6.85 6.24
N GLU A 544 3.03 -6.03 6.26
CA GLU A 544 2.44 -5.44 5.07
C GLU A 544 2.98 -4.03 4.76
N GLU A 545 3.01 -3.69 3.49
CA GLU A 545 3.33 -2.34 2.99
C GLU A 545 2.26 -1.97 1.95
N GLN A 546 1.52 -0.88 2.20
CA GLN A 546 0.51 -0.30 1.29
C GLN A 546 -0.73 -1.17 1.02
N CYS A 547 -1.12 -2.07 1.94
CA CYS A 547 -2.22 -3.04 1.73
C CYS A 547 -3.63 -2.55 2.07
N MET A 548 -3.78 -1.31 2.57
CA MET A 548 -5.05 -0.73 3.00
C MET A 548 -6.17 -0.83 1.95
N TYR A 549 -5.85 -0.85 0.66
CA TYR A 549 -6.84 -1.03 -0.40
C TYR A 549 -7.61 -2.36 -0.32
N TYR A 550 -6.97 -3.41 0.22
CA TYR A 550 -7.46 -4.79 0.21
C TYR A 550 -8.20 -5.21 1.48
N HIS A 551 -7.91 -4.54 2.59
CA HIS A 551 -8.50 -4.85 3.89
C HIS A 551 -9.09 -3.62 4.60
N GLY A 552 -9.02 -2.41 4.03
CA GLY A 552 -9.51 -1.18 4.67
C GLY A 552 -8.66 -0.72 5.86
N SER A 553 -9.10 0.33 6.57
CA SER A 553 -8.36 0.93 7.70
C SER A 553 -8.41 0.13 9.00
N ALA A 554 -9.46 -0.67 9.19
CA ALA A 554 -9.77 -1.35 10.45
C ALA A 554 -9.20 -2.78 10.56
N CYS A 555 -8.43 -3.23 9.56
CA CYS A 555 -7.86 -4.56 9.47
C CYS A 555 -6.39 -4.47 9.06
N THR A 556 -5.65 -5.57 9.16
CA THR A 556 -4.27 -5.68 8.68
C THR A 556 -3.99 -7.15 8.34
N PHE A 557 -3.12 -7.39 7.37
CA PHE A 557 -2.53 -8.71 7.15
C PHE A 557 -1.27 -8.94 8.00
N SER A 558 -0.79 -7.92 8.73
CA SER A 558 0.38 -8.05 9.59
C SER A 558 0.03 -8.82 10.85
N GLY A 559 0.90 -9.73 11.27
CA GLY A 559 0.61 -10.63 12.37
C GLY A 559 1.57 -11.80 12.46
N VAL A 560 1.27 -12.73 13.36
CA VAL A 560 2.00 -13.99 13.51
C VAL A 560 1.05 -15.13 13.21
N VAL A 561 1.43 -15.99 12.27
CA VAL A 561 0.67 -17.18 11.89
C VAL A 561 1.46 -18.44 12.19
N GLU A 562 0.75 -19.48 12.58
CA GLU A 562 1.29 -20.81 12.84
C GLU A 562 0.79 -21.76 11.76
N LYS A 563 1.61 -22.74 11.41
CA LYS A 563 1.25 -23.71 10.38
C LYS A 563 0.17 -24.64 10.92
N GLY A 564 -0.99 -24.67 10.26
CA GLY A 564 -2.05 -25.60 10.59
C GLY A 564 -1.64 -27.05 10.29
N ASP A 565 -2.08 -27.98 11.15
CA ASP A 565 -2.01 -29.41 10.87
C ASP A 565 -2.94 -29.72 9.68
N ASN A 566 -2.34 -30.05 8.53
CA ASN A 566 -3.06 -30.38 7.29
C ASN A 566 -4.06 -31.54 7.43
#